data_AF-G1Q3I7-F1
#
_entry.id   AF-G1Q3I7-F1
#
_cell.length_a   1.000
_cell.length_b   1.000
_cell.length_c   1.000
_cell.angle_alpha   90.00
_cell.angle_beta   90.00
_cell.angle_gamma   90.00
#
_symmetry.space_group_name_H-M   'P 1'
#
loop_
_entity.id
_entity.type
_entity.pdbx_description
1 polymer ?
#
loop_
_entity_poly.entity_id
_entity_poly.type
_entity_poly.pdbx_seq_one_letter_code
_entity_poly.pdbx_strand_id
1 'polypeptide(L)'
;MVKHYRIGLDEKYEVTKKWSLNDLQMIDGKEADTDNPFFDLHFKKVYSLEAYSCASKYAFARTVNKLNHAYLKKDLQIVNFDSTYINDDSIWSSNNKDCLVLMRICFYAFNLLCLSLCPLPL
;
A
#
# COMPACT_ATOMS: atom_id res chain seq x y z
N MET A 1 3.00 -13.15 -11.05
CA MET A 1 4.41 -12.99 -10.61
C MET A 1 5.26 -12.76 -11.84
N VAL A 2 6.15 -11.77 -11.75
CA VAL A 2 7.02 -11.37 -12.86
C VAL A 2 8.46 -11.50 -12.39
N LYS A 3 9.32 -12.03 -13.25
CA LYS A 3 10.76 -12.02 -13.04
C LYS A 3 11.34 -10.85 -13.83
N HIS A 4 12.03 -9.97 -13.12
CA HIS A 4 12.80 -8.88 -13.73
C HIS A 4 14.22 -9.38 -14.02
N TYR A 5 14.73 -9.08 -15.21
CA TYR A 5 16.14 -9.26 -15.55
C TYR A 5 16.61 -8.17 -16.50
N ARG A 6 17.87 -7.80 -16.36
CA ARG A 6 18.50 -6.74 -17.13
C ARG A 6 19.48 -7.35 -18.13
N ILE A 7 19.36 -6.98 -19.40
CA ILE A 7 20.31 -7.37 -20.46
C ILE A 7 20.95 -6.08 -21.00
N GLY A 8 22.12 -5.72 -20.47
CA GLY A 8 22.77 -4.45 -20.80
C GLY A 8 22.00 -3.25 -20.27
N LEU A 9 21.51 -2.39 -21.16
CA LEU A 9 20.65 -1.24 -20.83
C LEU A 9 19.15 -1.57 -20.89
N ASP A 10 18.78 -2.73 -21.43
CA ASP A 10 17.38 -3.14 -21.55
C ASP A 10 16.87 -3.79 -20.25
N GLU A 11 15.71 -3.32 -19.79
CA GLU A 11 14.93 -3.96 -18.74
C GLU A 11 13.89 -4.91 -19.36
N LYS A 12 13.90 -6.18 -18.93
CA LYS A 12 12.94 -7.19 -19.39
C LYS A 12 12.19 -7.79 -18.21
N TYR A 13 10.91 -8.03 -18.46
CA TYR A 13 9.96 -8.56 -17.50
C TYR A 13 9.30 -9.80 -18.10
N GLU A 14 9.42 -10.94 -17.42
CA GLU A 14 8.83 -12.20 -17.86
C GLU A 14 7.77 -12.66 -16.84
N VAL A 15 6.57 -12.97 -17.33
CA VAL A 15 5.52 -13.53 -16.48
C VAL A 15 5.86 -14.99 -16.17
N THR A 16 6.21 -15.27 -14.92
CA THR A 16 6.59 -16.62 -14.46
C THR A 16 5.41 -17.40 -13.89
N LYS A 17 4.45 -16.70 -13.28
CA LYS A 17 3.25 -17.31 -12.70
C LYS A 17 2.05 -16.40 -12.87
N LYS A 18 0.91 -17.00 -13.18
CA LYS A 18 -0.39 -16.35 -13.27
C LYS A 18 -1.39 -17.15 -12.44
N TRP A 19 -2.20 -16.44 -11.66
CA TRP A 19 -3.24 -17.03 -10.83
C TRP A 19 -4.56 -16.30 -11.09
N SER A 20 -5.68 -17.03 -10.97
CA SER A 20 -7.00 -16.41 -10.93
C SER A 20 -7.22 -15.79 -9.56
N LEU A 21 -7.79 -14.58 -9.51
CA LEU A 21 -8.14 -13.94 -8.24
C LEU A 21 -9.16 -14.78 -7.45
N ASN A 22 -10.05 -15.49 -8.15
CA ASN A 22 -11.07 -16.33 -7.52
C ASN A 22 -10.48 -17.51 -6.72
N ASP A 23 -9.27 -17.96 -7.09
CA ASP A 23 -8.58 -19.05 -6.41
C ASP A 23 -7.87 -18.57 -5.14
N LEU A 24 -7.73 -17.26 -4.94
CA LEU A 24 -7.13 -16.69 -3.74
C LEU A 24 -8.10 -16.83 -2.57
N GLN A 25 -7.63 -17.50 -1.52
CA GLN A 25 -8.41 -17.78 -0.32
C GLN A 25 -8.12 -16.76 0.78
N MET A 26 -6.85 -16.40 0.96
CA MET A 26 -6.40 -15.52 2.03
C MET A 26 -5.08 -14.82 1.68
N ILE A 27 -4.90 -13.61 2.23
CA ILE A 27 -3.61 -12.91 2.31
C ILE A 27 -3.22 -12.83 3.79
N ASP A 28 -2.04 -13.33 4.12
CA ASP A 28 -1.52 -13.35 5.49
C ASP A 28 -0.30 -12.43 5.60
N GLY A 29 -0.40 -11.37 6.42
CA GLY A 29 0.67 -10.40 6.65
C GLY A 29 1.79 -10.90 7.56
N LYS A 30 1.71 -12.15 8.05
CA LYS A 30 2.56 -12.84 9.01
C LYS A 30 2.61 -12.17 10.37
N GLU A 31 3.36 -11.09 10.47
CA GLU A 31 3.58 -10.34 11.70
C GLU A 31 3.03 -8.92 11.51
N ALA A 32 1.86 -8.66 12.12
CA ALA A 32 1.20 -7.36 12.02
C ALA A 32 1.97 -6.25 12.76
N ASP A 33 2.62 -6.60 13.86
CA ASP A 33 3.29 -5.67 14.78
C ASP A 33 4.74 -5.36 14.37
N THR A 34 5.26 -6.07 13.36
CA THR A 34 6.63 -5.91 12.87
C THR A 34 6.61 -5.17 11.54
N ASP A 35 7.41 -4.11 11.42
CA ASP A 35 7.60 -3.40 10.16
C ASP A 35 8.47 -4.22 9.19
N ASN A 36 7.83 -5.15 8.47
CA ASN A 36 8.50 -6.01 7.50
C ASN A 36 7.68 -6.18 6.20
N PRO A 37 8.35 -6.42 5.05
CA PRO A 37 7.70 -6.54 3.76
C PRO A 37 7.18 -7.96 3.42
N PHE A 38 7.25 -8.92 4.34
CA PHE A 38 6.92 -10.32 4.06
C PHE A 38 5.43 -10.61 4.26
N PHE A 39 4.86 -11.44 3.39
CA PHE A 39 3.48 -11.90 3.46
C PHE A 39 3.29 -13.20 2.68
N ASP A 40 2.20 -13.89 2.93
CA ASP A 40 1.84 -15.13 2.24
C ASP A 40 0.53 -14.95 1.43
N LEU A 41 0.52 -15.53 0.23
CA LEU A 41 -0.70 -15.71 -0.56
C LEU A 41 -1.16 -17.16 -0.48
N HIS A 42 -2.37 -17.36 0.03
CA HIS A 42 -2.98 -18.67 0.19
C HIS A 42 -3.89 -18.95 -1.00
N PHE A 43 -3.38 -19.76 -1.93
CA PHE A 43 -4.18 -20.44 -2.95
C PHE A 43 -4.33 -21.91 -2.54
N LYS A 44 -4.41 -22.85 -3.50
CA LYS A 44 -4.20 -24.29 -3.23
C LYS A 44 -2.84 -24.60 -2.60
N LYS A 45 -1.86 -23.73 -2.86
CA LYS A 45 -0.53 -23.75 -2.26
C LYS A 45 -0.27 -22.37 -1.64
N VAL A 46 0.51 -22.35 -0.57
CA VAL A 46 1.00 -21.11 0.06
C VAL A 46 2.22 -20.60 -0.71
N TYR A 47 2.21 -19.32 -1.06
CA TYR A 47 3.35 -18.63 -1.66
C TYR A 47 3.82 -17.52 -0.73
N SER A 48 5.01 -17.67 -0.17
CA SER A 48 5.68 -16.61 0.58
C SER A 48 6.34 -15.62 -0.36
N LEU A 49 6.03 -14.35 -0.15
CA LEU A 49 6.47 -13.23 -0.95
C LEU A 49 7.08 -12.14 -0.07
N GLU A 50 7.93 -11.36 -0.71
CA GLU A 50 8.53 -10.16 -0.16
C GLU A 50 8.12 -8.99 -1.07
N ALA A 51 7.47 -7.98 -0.50
CA ALA A 51 7.19 -6.74 -1.20
C ALA A 51 8.44 -5.85 -1.25
N TYR A 52 8.42 -4.82 -2.11
CA TYR A 52 9.50 -3.84 -2.14
C TYR A 52 9.69 -3.10 -0.80
N SER A 53 8.60 -2.91 -0.06
CA SER A 53 8.58 -2.28 1.26
C SER A 53 7.35 -2.73 2.05
N CYS A 54 7.33 -2.47 3.36
CA CYS A 54 6.15 -2.69 4.18
C CYS A 54 4.94 -1.88 3.68
N ALA A 55 5.15 -0.62 3.29
CA ALA A 55 4.09 0.19 2.67
C ALA A 55 3.53 -0.46 1.38
N SER A 56 4.41 -1.04 0.55
CA SER A 56 4.02 -1.78 -0.65
C SER A 56 3.22 -3.04 -0.31
N LYS A 57 3.55 -3.75 0.78
CA LYS A 57 2.79 -4.90 1.30
C LYS A 57 1.33 -4.52 1.59
N TYR A 58 1.13 -3.44 2.36
CA TYR A 58 -0.21 -2.94 2.69
C TYR A 58 -0.97 -2.39 1.47
N ALA A 59 -0.29 -1.68 0.57
CA ALA A 59 -0.91 -1.19 -0.66
C ALA A 59 -1.38 -2.32 -1.57
N PHE A 60 -0.59 -3.40 -1.67
CA PHE A 60 -0.95 -4.59 -2.42
C PHE A 60 -2.19 -5.27 -1.83
N ALA A 61 -2.20 -5.54 -0.52
CA ALA A 61 -3.33 -6.20 0.15
C ALA A 61 -4.65 -5.44 -0.06
N ARG A 62 -4.65 -4.11 0.13
CA ARG A 62 -5.82 -3.24 -0.13
C ARG A 62 -6.31 -3.32 -1.56
N THR A 63 -5.38 -3.20 -2.51
CA THR A 63 -5.71 -3.21 -3.94
C THR A 63 -6.35 -4.54 -4.33
N VAL A 64 -5.79 -5.66 -3.88
CA VAL A 64 -6.34 -7.00 -4.14
C VAL A 64 -7.72 -7.15 -3.50
N ASN A 65 -7.92 -6.67 -2.28
CA ASN A 65 -9.23 -6.70 -1.62
C ASN A 65 -10.29 -5.94 -2.41
N LYS A 66 -9.95 -4.72 -2.84
CA LYS A 66 -10.83 -3.85 -3.62
C LYS A 66 -11.21 -4.48 -4.96
N LEU A 67 -10.25 -5.10 -5.65
CA LEU A 67 -10.51 -5.86 -6.88
C LEU A 67 -11.40 -7.08 -6.61
N ASN A 68 -11.17 -7.80 -5.53
CA ASN A 68 -11.97 -8.97 -5.16
C ASN A 68 -13.44 -8.58 -4.89
N HIS A 69 -13.65 -7.50 -4.14
CA HIS A 69 -14.98 -6.97 -3.90
C HIS A 69 -15.65 -6.47 -5.19
N ALA A 70 -14.94 -5.70 -6.01
CA ALA A 70 -15.48 -5.10 -7.24
C ALA A 70 -15.88 -6.13 -8.30
N TYR A 71 -15.08 -7.19 -8.49
CA TYR A 71 -15.29 -8.14 -9.58
C TYR A 71 -15.92 -9.46 -9.14
N LEU A 72 -15.62 -9.94 -7.94
CA LEU A 72 -16.09 -11.24 -7.46
C LEU A 72 -17.19 -11.12 -6.39
N LYS A 73 -17.42 -9.93 -5.83
CA LYS A 73 -18.39 -9.68 -4.74
C LYS A 73 -18.24 -10.68 -3.58
N LYS A 74 -17.00 -11.09 -3.34
CA LYS A 74 -16.60 -12.04 -2.31
C LYS A 74 -15.84 -11.28 -1.22
N ASP A 75 -15.91 -11.77 0.01
CA ASP A 75 -15.02 -11.32 1.07
C ASP A 75 -13.71 -12.12 1.00
N LEU A 76 -12.59 -11.41 0.83
CA LEU A 76 -11.27 -12.00 0.86
C LEU A 76 -10.74 -11.93 2.29
N GLN A 77 -10.26 -13.05 2.82
CA GLN A 77 -9.66 -13.06 4.15
C GLN A 77 -8.30 -12.36 4.10
N ILE A 78 -8.15 -11.30 4.89
CA ILE A 78 -6.91 -10.57 5.08
C ILE A 78 -6.60 -10.62 6.57
N VAL A 79 -5.54 -11.33 6.94
CA VAL A 79 -5.18 -11.63 8.34
C VAL A 79 -3.76 -11.17 8.64
N ASN A 80 -3.46 -10.90 9.92
CA ASN A 80 -2.16 -10.42 10.37
C ASN A 80 -1.71 -9.13 9.66
N PHE A 81 -2.67 -8.26 9.38
CA PHE A 81 -2.46 -6.87 9.01
C PHE A 81 -3.12 -5.98 10.06
N ASP A 82 -2.53 -4.82 10.33
CA ASP A 82 -3.23 -3.79 11.09
C ASP A 82 -4.42 -3.27 10.27
N SER A 83 -5.62 -3.50 10.82
CA SER A 83 -6.89 -3.13 10.19
C SER A 83 -6.99 -1.62 9.87
N THR A 84 -6.28 -0.77 10.62
CA THR A 84 -6.21 0.68 10.42
C THR A 84 -5.67 1.04 9.03
N TYR A 85 -4.78 0.21 8.49
CA TYR A 85 -4.13 0.42 7.20
C TYR A 85 -4.73 -0.41 6.06
N ILE A 86 -5.66 -1.31 6.35
CA ILE A 86 -6.34 -2.15 5.35
C ILE A 86 -7.70 -1.57 4.96
N ASN A 87 -8.47 -1.06 5.92
CA ASN A 87 -9.76 -0.48 5.60
C ASN A 87 -9.55 0.96 5.13
N ASP A 88 -9.94 1.27 3.88
CA ASP A 88 -9.90 2.65 3.40
C ASP A 88 -10.72 3.56 4.33
N ASP A 89 -11.79 3.05 4.93
CA ASP A 89 -12.60 3.80 5.87
C ASP A 89 -11.83 4.21 7.14
N SER A 90 -10.83 3.49 7.64
CA SER A 90 -10.11 3.90 8.86
C SER A 90 -9.14 5.05 8.62
N ILE A 91 -8.59 5.19 7.42
CA ILE A 91 -7.75 6.35 7.08
C ILE A 91 -8.61 7.60 6.83
N TRP A 92 -9.86 7.46 6.38
CA TRP A 92 -10.73 8.59 5.98
C TRP A 92 -11.93 8.88 6.92
N SER A 93 -12.25 8.04 7.91
CA SER A 93 -13.55 8.10 8.63
C SER A 93 -13.68 8.98 9.88
N SER A 94 -12.62 9.60 10.42
CA SER A 94 -12.87 10.68 11.40
C SER A 94 -11.70 11.63 11.65
N ASN A 95 -10.49 11.14 11.92
CA ASN A 95 -9.45 12.01 12.51
C ASN A 95 -8.40 12.58 11.54
N ASN A 96 -8.32 12.07 10.31
CA ASN A 96 -7.26 12.48 9.36
C ASN A 96 -7.65 13.59 8.38
N LYS A 97 -8.93 13.93 8.24
CA LYS A 97 -9.32 15.14 7.50
C LYS A 97 -8.78 16.38 8.23
N ASP A 98 -8.85 16.37 9.55
CA ASP A 98 -8.26 17.40 10.40
C ASP A 98 -6.73 17.40 10.28
N CYS A 99 -6.08 16.24 10.20
CA CYS A 99 -4.63 16.15 10.01
C CYS A 99 -4.16 16.69 8.63
N LEU A 100 -4.90 16.44 7.55
CA LEU A 100 -4.62 17.02 6.23
C LEU A 100 -4.88 18.53 6.19
N VAL A 101 -5.93 19.00 6.87
CA VAL A 101 -6.19 20.42 7.08
C VAL A 101 -5.07 21.06 7.89
N LEU A 102 -4.62 20.41 8.97
CA LEU A 102 -3.51 20.86 9.80
C LEU A 102 -2.20 20.94 9.00
N MET A 103 -1.87 19.90 8.23
CA MET A 103 -0.73 19.89 7.32
C MET A 103 -0.80 21.04 6.32
N ARG A 104 -1.96 21.30 5.73
CA ARG A 104 -2.17 22.41 4.80
C ARG A 104 -2.01 23.76 5.49
N ILE A 105 -2.55 23.93 6.70
CA ILE A 105 -2.38 25.13 7.53
C ILE A 105 -0.91 25.35 7.87
N CYS A 106 -0.19 24.32 8.31
CA CYS A 106 1.23 24.38 8.61
C CYS A 106 2.02 24.80 7.37
N PHE A 107 1.73 24.22 6.20
CA PHE A 107 2.40 24.58 4.96
C PHE A 107 2.16 26.05 4.57
N TYR A 108 0.94 26.55 4.72
CA TYR A 108 0.65 27.97 4.51
C TYR A 108 1.38 28.86 5.52
N ALA A 109 1.40 28.50 6.81
CA ALA A 109 2.09 29.26 7.85
C ALA A 109 3.61 29.34 7.59
N PHE A 110 4.23 28.23 7.16
CA PHE A 110 5.64 28.22 6.76
C PHE A 110 5.90 29.11 5.55
N ASN A 111 5.03 29.10 4.54
CA ASN A 111 5.16 29.98 3.37
C ASN A 111 5.03 31.47 3.76
N LEU A 112 4.09 31.81 4.64
CA LEU A 112 3.93 33.17 5.18
C LEU A 112 5.15 33.61 5.99
N LEU A 113 5.69 32.72 6.83
CA LEU A 113 6.91 32.97 7.59
C LEU A 113 8.09 33.23 6.66
N CYS A 114 8.28 32.39 5.64
CA CYS A 114 9.32 32.58 4.62
C CYS A 114 9.18 33.91 3.89
N LEU A 115 7.95 34.31 3.53
CA LEU A 115 7.68 35.61 2.89
C LEU A 115 7.97 36.80 3.83
N SER A 116 7.70 36.66 5.13
CA SER A 116 8.00 37.72 6.12
C SER A 116 9.49 37.90 6.41
N LEU A 117 10.29 36.88 6.12
CA LEU A 117 11.75 36.88 6.29
C LEU A 117 12.49 37.31 5.02
N CYS A 118 11.77 37.53 3.90
CA CYS A 118 12.37 38.08 2.69
C CYS A 118 12.66 39.59 2.90
N PRO A 119 13.89 40.05 2.68
CA PRO A 119 14.18 41.48 2.69
C PRO A 119 13.39 42.16 1.57
N LEU A 120 12.68 43.24 1.91
CA LEU A 120 12.00 44.08 0.92
C LEU A 120 13.07 44.62 -0.05
N PRO A 121 12.87 44.49 -1.38
CA PRO A 121 13.75 45.15 -2.32
C PRO A 121 13.60 46.68 -2.12
N LEU A 122 14.73 47.33 -1.85
CA LEU A 122 14.87 48.79 -1.82
C LEU A 122 14.63 49.40 -3.21
#